data_AF-W6TXQ8-F1
#
_entry.id   AF-W6TXQ8-F1
#
_cell.length_a   1.000
_cell.length_b   1.000
_cell.length_c   1.000
_cell.angle_alpha   90.00
_cell.angle_beta   90.00
_cell.angle_gamma   90.00
#
_symmetry.space_group_name_H-M   'P 1'
#
loop_
_entity.id
_entity.type
_entity.pdbx_description
1 polymer ?
#
loop_
_entity_poly.entity_id
_entity_poly.type
_entity_poly.pdbx_seq_one_letter_code
_entity_poly.pdbx_strand_id
1 'polypeptide(L)'
;MNYFISVICLLLLSTNSKAQYLDEMSVKLHQPADLKKDVYVVQNILEKENPNLYLYISKKDLNHKFDSLRTTINQPLTSISLYVKLLSVISYMGMVI
;
A
#
# COMPACT_ATOMS: atom_id res chain seq x y z
N MET A 1 17.47 -7.17 50.56
CA MET A 1 17.90 -7.67 49.24
C MET A 1 16.77 -8.34 48.45
N ASN A 2 15.83 -9.05 49.10
CA ASN A 2 14.73 -9.75 48.42
C ASN A 2 13.68 -8.85 47.73
N TYR A 3 13.38 -7.66 48.27
CA TYR A 3 12.42 -6.73 47.66
C TYR A 3 12.94 -6.10 46.35
N PHE A 4 14.26 -5.95 46.21
CA PHE A 4 14.89 -5.39 45.01
C PHE A 4 14.71 -6.33 43.81
N ILE A 5 14.83 -7.64 44.05
CA ILE A 5 14.57 -8.68 43.05
C ILE A 5 13.09 -8.69 42.63
N SER A 6 12.17 -8.48 43.58
CA SER A 6 10.73 -8.42 43.28
C SER A 6 10.35 -7.22 42.41
N VAL A 7 11.01 -6.06 42.59
CA VAL A 7 10.76 -4.85 41.78
C VAL A 7 11.32 -5.01 40.36
N ILE A 8 12.49 -5.64 40.22
CA ILE A 8 13.08 -5.97 38.91
C ILE A 8 12.20 -6.99 38.15
N CYS A 9 11.64 -7.97 38.83
CA CYS A 9 10.75 -8.96 38.22
C CYS A 9 9.44 -8.33 37.68
N LEU A 10 8.91 -7.30 38.38
CA LEU A 10 7.72 -6.57 37.96
C LEU A 10 7.94 -5.73 36.69
N LEU A 11 9.16 -5.19 36.51
CA LEU A 11 9.54 -4.38 35.34
C LEU A 11 9.76 -5.22 34.07
N LEU A 12 9.98 -6.53 34.19
CA LEU A 12 10.19 -7.44 33.03
C LEU A 12 8.87 -7.91 32.39
N LEU A 13 7.72 -7.63 32.99
CA LEU A 13 6.41 -8.07 32.47
C LEU A 13 5.72 -7.06 31.53
N SER A 14 6.29 -5.86 31.34
CA SER A 14 5.63 -4.78 30.59
C SER A 14 5.98 -4.69 29.09
N THR A 15 6.67 -5.67 28.51
CA THR A 15 7.02 -5.66 27.08
C THR A 15 6.31 -6.78 26.31
N ASN A 16 4.99 -6.66 26.11
CA ASN A 16 4.29 -7.45 25.11
C ASN A 16 3.90 -6.54 23.94
N SER A 17 4.66 -6.72 22.86
CA SER A 17 4.86 -5.79 21.75
C SER A 17 3.67 -5.68 20.80
N LYS A 18 3.46 -4.48 20.25
CA LYS A 18 2.49 -4.12 19.18
C LYS A 18 2.83 -4.73 17.80
N ALA A 19 3.50 -5.88 17.75
CA ALA A 19 4.01 -6.46 16.51
C ALA A 19 2.93 -7.14 15.64
N GLN A 20 1.80 -7.59 16.21
CA GLN A 20 0.76 -8.32 15.47
C GLN A 20 -0.10 -7.44 14.53
N TYR A 21 -0.18 -6.12 14.76
CA TYR A 21 -1.06 -5.25 13.96
C TYR A 21 -0.59 -5.07 12.51
N LEU A 22 0.73 -5.07 12.30
CA LEU A 22 1.31 -4.94 10.97
C LEU A 22 1.00 -6.17 10.11
N ASP A 23 0.96 -7.35 10.75
CA ASP A 23 0.71 -8.62 10.08
C ASP A 23 -0.75 -8.70 9.60
N GLU A 24 -1.72 -8.37 10.46
CA GLU A 24 -3.15 -8.35 10.09
C GLU A 24 -3.48 -7.39 8.95
N MET A 25 -2.89 -6.19 8.94
CA MET A 25 -3.11 -5.21 7.87
C MET A 25 -2.49 -5.67 6.53
N SER A 26 -1.38 -6.42 6.59
CA SER A 26 -0.70 -6.92 5.39
C SER A 26 -1.39 -8.13 4.75
N VAL A 27 -2.07 -8.95 5.56
CA VAL A 27 -2.74 -10.19 5.14
C VAL A 27 -4.21 -9.97 4.79
N LYS A 28 -4.81 -8.85 5.24
CA LYS A 28 -6.22 -8.54 4.94
C LYS A 28 -6.48 -8.48 3.44
N LEU A 29 -7.47 -9.26 2.99
CA LEU A 29 -7.97 -9.22 1.63
C LEU A 29 -9.05 -8.16 1.47
N HIS A 30 -8.93 -7.37 0.41
CA HIS A 30 -9.88 -6.33 0.03
C HIS A 30 -10.63 -6.75 -1.24
N GLN A 31 -11.90 -6.37 -1.34
CA GLN A 31 -12.73 -6.78 -2.49
C GLN A 31 -12.29 -6.07 -3.77
N PRO A 32 -12.45 -6.70 -4.95
CA PRO A 32 -12.08 -6.11 -6.23
C PRO A 32 -12.67 -4.73 -6.50
N ALA A 33 -13.92 -4.48 -6.05
CA ALA A 33 -14.57 -3.19 -6.24
C ALA A 33 -13.87 -2.06 -5.48
N ASP A 34 -13.50 -2.30 -4.22
CA ASP A 34 -12.79 -1.34 -3.38
C ASP A 34 -11.38 -1.08 -3.94
N LEU A 35 -10.68 -2.14 -4.31
CA LEU A 35 -9.34 -2.05 -4.91
C LEU A 35 -9.36 -1.24 -6.22
N LYS A 36 -10.36 -1.42 -7.08
CA LYS A 36 -10.51 -0.63 -8.31
C LYS A 36 -10.77 0.85 -8.03
N LYS A 37 -11.51 1.15 -6.97
CA LYS A 37 -11.73 2.53 -6.50
C LYS A 37 -10.43 3.14 -6.00
N ASP A 38 -9.64 2.39 -5.24
CA ASP A 38 -8.33 2.85 -4.77
C ASP A 38 -7.36 3.13 -5.94
N VAL A 39 -7.38 2.29 -6.98
CA VAL A 39 -6.62 2.55 -8.22
C VAL A 39 -7.04 3.86 -8.89
N TYR A 40 -8.33 4.19 -8.90
CA TYR A 40 -8.83 5.46 -9.43
C TYR A 40 -8.35 6.66 -8.59
N VAL A 41 -8.36 6.53 -7.26
CA VAL A 41 -7.84 7.56 -6.35
C VAL A 41 -6.35 7.81 -6.62
N VAL A 42 -5.56 6.74 -6.74
CA VAL A 42 -4.11 6.85 -7.03
C VAL A 42 -3.87 7.52 -8.38
N GLN A 43 -4.64 7.16 -9.42
CA GLN A 43 -4.56 7.82 -10.72
C GLN A 43 -4.83 9.33 -10.60
N ASN A 44 -5.89 9.72 -9.90
CA ASN A 44 -6.23 11.13 -9.72
C ASN A 44 -5.15 11.90 -8.94
N ILE A 45 -4.59 11.30 -7.89
CA ILE A 45 -3.49 11.90 -7.12
C ILE A 45 -2.26 12.06 -8.01
N LEU A 46 -1.91 11.05 -8.80
CA LEU A 46 -0.78 11.11 -9.72
C LEU A 46 -0.96 12.26 -10.74
N GLU A 47 -2.13 12.37 -11.38
CA GLU A 47 -2.41 13.44 -12.34
C GLU A 47 -2.41 14.83 -11.69
N LYS A 48 -2.90 14.94 -10.44
CA LYS A 48 -2.99 16.22 -9.71
C LYS A 48 -1.63 16.72 -9.22
N GLU A 49 -0.83 15.84 -8.65
CA GLU A 49 0.43 16.23 -7.98
C GLU A 49 1.62 16.30 -8.95
N ASN A 50 1.46 15.80 -10.18
CA ASN A 50 2.55 15.75 -11.18
C ASN A 50 2.17 16.54 -12.45
N PRO A 51 2.27 17.88 -12.45
CA PRO A 51 1.91 18.70 -13.61
C PRO A 51 2.72 18.37 -14.88
N ASN A 52 3.93 17.84 -14.71
CA ASN A 52 4.81 17.43 -15.81
C ASN A 52 4.58 15.98 -16.27
N LEU A 53 3.62 15.24 -15.71
CA LEU A 53 3.34 13.84 -16.04
C LEU A 53 3.17 13.64 -17.55
N TYR A 54 2.51 14.59 -18.21
CA TYR A 54 2.21 14.52 -19.64
C TYR A 54 3.40 14.79 -20.57
N LEU A 55 4.56 15.17 -20.02
CA LEU A 55 5.81 15.20 -20.78
C LEU A 55 6.38 13.78 -21.02
N TYR A 56 6.00 12.82 -20.17
CA TYR A 56 6.54 11.46 -20.19
C TYR A 56 5.55 10.43 -20.75
N ILE A 57 4.24 10.69 -20.62
CA ILE A 57 3.20 9.78 -21.08
C ILE A 57 1.97 10.56 -21.57
N SER A 58 1.36 10.13 -22.67
CA SER A 58 0.11 10.75 -23.11
C SER A 58 -1.03 10.41 -22.14
N LYS A 59 -2.01 11.31 -21.99
CA LYS A 59 -3.21 11.03 -21.16
C LYS A 59 -3.92 9.75 -21.58
N LYS A 60 -3.96 9.46 -22.88
CA LYS A 60 -4.56 8.25 -23.42
C LYS A 60 -3.82 6.99 -22.96
N ASP A 61 -2.49 7.01 -23.04
CA ASP A 61 -1.67 5.84 -22.65
C ASP A 61 -1.66 5.65 -21.13
N LEU A 62 -1.68 6.74 -20.37
CA LEU A 62 -1.85 6.72 -18.91
C LEU A 62 -3.18 6.06 -18.54
N ASN A 63 -4.28 6.55 -19.10
CA ASN A 63 -5.61 5.98 -18.89
C ASN A 63 -5.65 4.49 -19.25
N HIS A 64 -5.11 4.14 -20.42
CA HIS A 64 -5.06 2.76 -20.87
C HIS A 64 -4.29 1.84 -19.91
N LYS A 65 -3.17 2.29 -19.34
CA LYS A 65 -2.40 1.52 -18.35
C LYS A 65 -3.17 1.33 -17.05
N PHE A 66 -3.79 2.39 -16.52
CA PHE A 66 -4.61 2.29 -15.31
C PHE A 66 -5.87 1.44 -15.53
N ASP A 67 -6.50 1.53 -16.69
CA ASP A 67 -7.62 0.66 -17.09
C ASP A 67 -7.19 -0.79 -17.18
N SER A 68 -6.06 -1.06 -17.85
CA SER A 68 -5.47 -2.40 -17.93
C SER A 68 -5.17 -2.96 -16.55
N LEU A 69 -4.64 -2.15 -15.63
CA LEU A 69 -4.42 -2.57 -14.25
C LEU A 69 -5.74 -2.94 -13.57
N ARG A 70 -6.77 -2.09 -13.67
CA ARG A 70 -8.10 -2.31 -13.08
C ARG A 70 -8.74 -3.60 -13.60
N THR A 71 -8.58 -3.95 -14.87
CA THR A 71 -9.13 -5.20 -15.43
C THR A 71 -8.43 -6.44 -14.88
N THR A 72 -7.17 -6.35 -14.45
CA THR A 72 -6.47 -7.47 -13.79
C THR A 72 -6.95 -7.76 -12.36
N ILE A 73 -7.70 -6.86 -11.74
CA ILE A 73 -8.18 -7.00 -10.36
C ILE A 73 -9.56 -7.68 -10.41
N ASN A 74 -9.55 -9.00 -10.57
CA ASN A 74 -10.75 -9.85 -10.63
C ASN A 74 -10.95 -10.69 -9.36
N GLN A 75 -9.99 -10.69 -8.44
CA GLN A 75 -10.03 -11.42 -7.18
C GLN A 75 -9.60 -10.52 -6.02
N PRO A 76 -10.01 -10.82 -4.78
CA PRO A 76 -9.55 -10.08 -3.62
C PRO A 76 -8.02 -10.09 -3.51
N LEU A 77 -7.44 -8.94 -3.11
CA LEU A 77 -5.99 -8.77 -2.97
C LEU A 77 -5.66 -8.11 -1.63
N THR A 78 -4.44 -8.32 -1.18
CA THR A 78 -3.88 -7.54 -0.06
C THR A 78 -3.42 -6.17 -0.53
N SER A 79 -3.31 -5.23 0.42
CA SER A 79 -2.76 -3.89 0.17
C SER A 79 -1.37 -3.94 -0.46
N ILE A 80 -0.51 -4.87 -0.01
CA ILE A 80 0.83 -5.06 -0.58
C ILE A 80 0.75 -5.55 -2.03
N SER A 81 -0.14 -6.49 -2.32
CA SER A 81 -0.33 -7.00 -3.68
C SER A 81 -0.82 -5.91 -4.64
N LEU A 82 -1.73 -5.04 -4.17
CA LEU A 82 -2.16 -3.86 -4.93
C LEU A 82 -1.00 -2.89 -5.16
N TYR A 83 -0.21 -2.60 -4.12
CA TYR A 83 0.95 -1.72 -4.20
C TYR A 83 1.97 -2.19 -5.24
N VAL A 84 2.33 -3.48 -5.24
CA VAL A 84 3.25 -4.06 -6.24
C VAL A 84 2.70 -3.90 -7.66
N LYS A 85 1.40 -4.10 -7.86
CA LYS A 85 0.76 -3.88 -9.16
C LYS A 85 0.78 -2.41 -9.58
N LEU A 86 0.56 -1.47 -8.66
CA LEU A 86 0.65 -0.03 -8.93
C LEU A 86 2.07 0.39 -9.31
N LEU A 87 3.09 -0.13 -8.61
CA LEU A 87 4.50 0.11 -8.95
C LEU A 87 4.79 -0.29 -10.40
N SER A 88 4.26 -1.43 -10.89
CA SER A 88 4.47 -1.85 -12.28
C SER A 88 3.98 -0.83 -13.32
N VAL A 89 2.96 -0.03 -12.98
CA VAL A 89 2.45 1.05 -13.84
C VAL A 89 3.30 2.30 -13.70
N ILE A 90 3.69 2.65 -12.47
CA ILE A 90 4.41 3.90 -12.16
C ILE A 90 5.87 3.84 -12.64
N SER A 91 6.55 2.71 -12.48
CA SER A 91 7.93 2.52 -12.93
C SER A 91 8.10 2.70 -14.44
N TYR A 92 7.05 2.49 -15.23
CA TYR A 92 7.09 2.74 -16.69
C TYR A 92 7.34 4.22 -17.02
N MET A 93 6.92 5.14 -16.15
CA MET A 93 7.04 6.59 -16.37
C MET A 93 8.39 7.14 -15.91
N GLY A 94 9.31 6.29 -15.42
CA GLY A 94 10.61 6.73 -14.89
C GLY A 94 10.52 7.55 -13.60
N MET A 95 9.32 7.69 -13.03
CA MET A 95 9.10 8.32 -11.74
C MET A 95 9.38 7.30 -10.63
N VAL A 96 10.42 7.58 -9.83
CA VAL A 96 10.61 6.97 -8.53
C VAL A 96 9.93 7.90 -7.52
N ILE A 97 8.95 7.37 -6.80
CA ILE A 97 8.27 8.06 -5.69
C ILE A 97 9.16 8.00 -4.45
#